data_AF-A0A948ZH42-F1
#
_entry.id   AF-A0A948ZH42-F1
#
_cell.length_a   1.000
_cell.length_b   1.000
_cell.length_c   1.000
_cell.angle_alpha   90.00
_cell.angle_beta   90.00
_cell.angle_gamma   90.00
#
_symmetry.space_group_name_H-M   'P 1'
#
loop_
_entity.id
_entity.type
_entity.pdbx_description
1 polymer ?
#
loop_
_entity_poly.entity_id
_entity_poly.type
_entity_poly.pdbx_seq_one_letter_code
_entity_poly.pdbx_strand_id
1 'polypeptide(L)'
;ENKIQKLFANLDSPFLLNKRQFNLIIELIQGFDFIKSNLIENFEYEIISHHIRHMLEKILELTGRNVNEKLLDKIFKDFCIGK
;
A
#
# COMPACT_ATOMS: atom_id res chain seq x y z
N GLU A 1 21.58 15.09 7.54
CA GLU A 1 20.38 15.52 8.33
C GLU A 1 19.52 16.58 7.62
N ASN A 2 20.10 17.62 7.01
CA ASN A 2 19.36 18.75 6.40
C ASN A 2 18.26 18.41 5.36
N LYS A 3 18.40 17.34 4.57
CA LYS A 3 17.45 17.06 3.47
C LYS A 3 16.12 16.49 3.96
N ILE A 4 16.15 15.62 4.97
CA ILE A 4 14.94 14.99 5.53
C ILE A 4 14.15 15.99 6.38
N GLN A 5 14.83 16.82 7.17
CA GLN A 5 14.17 17.88 7.94
C GLN A 5 13.47 18.92 7.06
N LYS A 6 14.09 19.29 5.92
CA LYS A 6 13.45 20.16 4.92
C LYS A 6 12.23 19.51 4.25
N LEU A 7 12.25 18.19 4.04
CA LEU A 7 11.10 17.48 3.51
C LEU A 7 9.95 17.51 4.52
N PHE A 8 10.20 17.27 5.80
CA PHE A 8 9.16 17.29 6.83
C PHE A 8 8.60 18.69 7.14
N ALA A 9 9.41 19.75 7.02
CA ALA A 9 8.96 21.11 7.29
C ALA A 9 7.84 21.61 6.36
N ASN A 10 7.70 21.00 5.17
CA ASN A 10 6.74 21.40 4.14
C ASN A 10 5.59 20.39 3.95
N LEU A 11 5.49 19.37 4.79
CA LEU A 11 4.50 18.31 4.62
C LEU A 11 3.37 18.43 5.65
N ASP A 12 2.13 18.27 5.18
CA ASP A 12 0.94 18.13 6.03
C ASP A 12 0.90 16.79 6.80
N SER A 13 1.87 15.89 6.55
CA SER A 13 1.99 14.57 7.16
C SER A 13 3.44 14.28 7.57
N PRO A 14 3.66 13.74 8.78
CA PRO A 14 4.99 13.42 9.29
C PRO A 14 5.58 12.12 8.72
N PHE A 15 5.01 11.58 7.65
CA PHE A 15 5.43 10.32 7.04
C PHE A 15 5.95 10.52 5.63
N LEU A 16 7.15 9.99 5.35
CA LEU A 16 7.70 9.87 4.01
C LEU A 16 7.47 8.46 3.49
N LEU A 17 6.80 8.37 2.34
CA LEU A 17 6.50 7.10 1.69
C LEU A 17 7.60 6.74 0.70
N ASN A 18 7.99 5.47 0.66
CA ASN A 18 8.75 4.96 -0.48
C ASN A 18 7.82 4.75 -1.69
N LYS A 19 8.41 4.60 -2.89
CA LYS A 19 7.64 4.42 -4.14
C LYS A 19 6.69 3.23 -4.09
N ARG A 20 7.06 2.13 -3.41
CA ARG A 20 6.20 0.94 -3.26
C ARG A 20 4.96 1.26 -2.43
N GLN A 21 5.14 1.89 -1.27
CA GLN A 21 4.06 2.30 -0.38
C GLN A 21 3.12 3.29 -1.06
N PHE A 22 3.69 4.29 -1.76
CA PHE A 22 2.91 5.27 -2.51
C PHE A 22 2.01 4.59 -3.55
N ASN A 23 2.58 3.71 -4.38
CA ASN A 23 1.80 3.00 -5.41
C ASN A 23 0.68 2.14 -4.81
N LEU A 24 0.96 1.39 -3.73
CA LEU A 24 -0.04 0.57 -3.04
C LEU A 24 -1.17 1.42 -2.45
N ILE A 25 -0.86 2.57 -1.88
CA ILE A 25 -1.88 3.48 -1.33
C ILE A 25 -2.76 4.03 -2.45
N ILE A 26 -2.19 4.41 -3.60
CA ILE A 26 -2.98 4.86 -4.76
C ILE A 26 -3.89 3.73 -5.25
N GLU A 27 -3.38 2.50 -5.36
CA GLU A 27 -4.17 1.33 -5.77
C GLU A 27 -5.33 1.06 -4.80
N LEU A 28 -5.08 1.18 -3.49
CA LEU A 28 -6.12 1.02 -2.46
C LEU A 28 -7.21 2.09 -2.58
N ILE A 29 -6.84 3.36 -2.74
CA ILE A 29 -7.80 4.46 -2.90
C ILE A 29 -8.68 4.21 -4.11
N GLN A 30 -8.07 3.91 -5.26
CA GLN A 30 -8.80 3.64 -6.50
C GLN A 30 -9.70 2.40 -6.38
N GLY A 31 -9.23 1.35 -5.71
CA GLY A 31 -10.01 0.14 -5.48
C GLY A 31 -11.22 0.38 -4.58
N PHE A 32 -11.06 1.12 -3.49
CA PHE A 32 -12.19 1.48 -2.63
C PHE A 32 -13.19 2.42 -3.32
N ASP A 33 -12.72 3.38 -4.10
CA ASP A 33 -13.58 4.24 -4.91
C ASP A 33 -14.37 3.44 -5.95
N PHE A 34 -13.73 2.45 -6.59
CA PHE A 34 -14.38 1.53 -7.51
C PHE A 34 -15.47 0.70 -6.82
N ILE A 35 -15.16 0.10 -5.66
CA ILE A 35 -16.14 -0.68 -4.88
C ILE A 35 -17.33 0.20 -4.51
N LYS A 36 -17.06 1.38 -3.96
CA LYS A 36 -18.09 2.31 -3.50
C LYS A 36 -19.00 2.77 -4.64
N SER A 37 -18.42 3.13 -5.78
CA SER A 37 -19.15 3.79 -6.87
C SER A 37 -19.84 2.80 -7.80
N ASN A 38 -19.33 1.57 -7.94
CA ASN A 38 -19.79 0.64 -8.96
C ASN A 38 -20.38 -0.66 -8.40
N LEU A 39 -19.96 -1.10 -7.20
CA LEU A 39 -20.30 -2.43 -6.72
C LEU A 39 -21.42 -2.44 -5.68
N ILE A 40 -21.42 -1.50 -4.72
CA ILE A 40 -22.33 -1.54 -3.55
C ILE A 40 -23.82 -1.57 -3.95
N GLU A 41 -24.23 -0.85 -4.99
CA GLU A 41 -25.64 -0.76 -5.38
C GLU A 41 -26.05 -1.77 -6.46
N ASN A 42 -25.08 -2.36 -7.17
CA ASN A 42 -25.35 -3.09 -8.42
C ASN A 42 -25.03 -4.59 -8.36
N PHE A 43 -24.36 -5.06 -7.29
CA PHE A 43 -23.86 -6.44 -7.24
C PHE A 43 -24.21 -7.12 -5.93
N GLU A 44 -24.29 -8.45 -6.01
CA GLU A 44 -24.49 -9.29 -4.83
C GLU A 44 -23.28 -9.26 -3.89
N TYR A 45 -23.57 -9.53 -2.63
CA TYR A 45 -22.61 -9.50 -1.53
C TYR A 45 -21.33 -10.30 -1.82
N GLU A 46 -21.42 -11.46 -2.49
CA GLU A 46 -20.26 -12.29 -2.79
C GLU A 46 -19.20 -11.54 -3.60
N ILE A 47 -19.62 -10.80 -4.63
CA ILE A 47 -18.71 -10.03 -5.50
C ILE A 47 -18.07 -8.89 -4.71
N ILE A 48 -18.87 -8.15 -3.93
CA ILE A 48 -18.37 -7.06 -3.08
C ILE A 48 -17.35 -7.62 -2.07
N SER A 49 -17.65 -8.74 -1.43
CA SER A 49 -16.78 -9.37 -0.43
C SER A 49 -15.44 -9.81 -1.01
N HIS A 50 -15.43 -10.31 -2.25
CA HIS A 50 -14.20 -10.67 -2.97
C HIS A 50 -13.29 -9.45 -3.17
N HIS A 51 -13.84 -8.33 -3.62
CA HIS A 51 -13.08 -7.10 -3.83
C HIS A 51 -12.59 -6.49 -2.52
N ILE A 52 -13.41 -6.47 -1.47
CA ILE A 52 -12.98 -6.00 -0.14
C ILE A 52 -11.85 -6.88 0.41
N ARG A 53 -11.96 -8.22 0.26
CA ARG A 53 -10.89 -9.13 0.67
C ARG A 53 -9.60 -8.83 -0.06
N HIS A 54 -9.66 -8.57 -1.36
CA HIS A 54 -8.48 -8.19 -2.14
C HIS A 54 -7.86 -6.87 -1.65
N MET A 55 -8.67 -5.86 -1.33
CA MET A 55 -8.15 -4.61 -0.74
C MET A 55 -7.49 -4.84 0.63
N LEU A 56 -8.03 -5.73 1.46
CA LEU A 56 -7.40 -6.10 2.73
C LEU A 56 -6.05 -6.78 2.52
N GLU A 57 -5.92 -7.67 1.54
CA GLU A 57 -4.64 -8.31 1.20
C GLU A 57 -3.57 -7.28 0.81
N LYS A 58 -3.97 -6.24 0.05
CA LYS A 58 -3.10 -5.12 -0.34
C LYS A 58 -2.66 -4.26 0.86
N ILE A 59 -3.54 -4.05 1.85
CA ILE A 59 -3.17 -3.41 3.12
C ILE A 59 -2.15 -4.27 3.89
N LEU A 60 -2.31 -5.59 3.89
CA LEU A 60 -1.33 -6.49 4.51
C LEU A 60 0.02 -6.44 3.79
N GLU A 61 0.04 -6.26 2.47
CA GLU A 61 1.28 -6.03 1.70
C GLU A 61 1.94 -4.70 2.06
N LEU A 62 1.16 -3.63 2.28
CA LEU A 62 1.67 -2.33 2.71
C LEU A 62 2.41 -2.45 4.05
N THR A 63 1.81 -3.15 5.01
CA THR A 63 2.35 -3.36 6.36
C THR A 63 3.45 -4.42 6.44
N GLY A 64 3.66 -5.22 5.38
CA GLY A 64 4.60 -6.33 5.39
C GLY A 64 4.10 -7.55 6.19
N ARG A 65 2.79 -7.68 6.40
CA ARG A 65 2.16 -8.88 7.00
C ARG A 65 1.81 -9.94 5.97
N ASN A 66 1.66 -9.55 4.70
CA ASN A 66 1.50 -10.46 3.57
C ASN A 66 2.59 -10.14 2.55
N VAL A 67 3.75 -10.80 2.69
CA VAL A 67 4.94 -10.52 1.88
C VAL A 67 5.28 -11.75 1.04
N ASN A 68 5.41 -11.56 -0.26
CA ASN A 68 5.92 -12.58 -1.16
C ASN A 68 7.44 -12.71 -0.98
N GLU A 69 7.98 -13.91 -0.98
CA GLU A 69 9.44 -14.17 -0.93
C GLU A 69 10.20 -13.35 -1.99
N LYS A 70 9.65 -13.21 -3.20
CA LYS A 70 10.25 -12.39 -4.26
C LYS A 70 10.35 -10.91 -3.90
N LEU A 71 9.40 -10.40 -3.12
CA LEU A 71 9.40 -9.01 -2.66
C LEU A 71 10.44 -8.84 -1.54
N LEU A 72 10.54 -9.81 -0.63
CA LEU A 72 11.58 -9.83 0.40
C LEU A 72 12.97 -9.86 -0.23
N ASP A 73 13.21 -10.76 -1.19
CA ASP A 73 14.48 -10.83 -1.92
C ASP A 73 14.86 -9.51 -2.58
N LYS A 74 13.88 -8.84 -3.21
CA LYS A 74 14.09 -7.53 -3.84
C LYS A 74 14.42 -6.44 -2.83
N ILE A 75 13.80 -6.46 -1.66
CA ILE A 75 14.08 -5.50 -0.58
C ILE A 75 15.48 -5.77 -0.02
N PHE A 76 15.78 -7.01 0.36
CA PHE A 76 17.03 -7.40 1.02
C PHE A 76 18.25 -7.41 0.11
N LYS A 77 18.08 -7.52 -1.21
CA LYS A 77 19.18 -7.39 -2.18
C LYS A 77 19.91 -6.05 -2.07
N ASP A 78 19.21 -4.99 -1.69
CA ASP A 78 19.79 -3.66 -1.54
C ASP A 78 20.38 -3.42 -0.13
N PHE A 79 20.28 -4.39 0.78
CA PHE A 79 20.90 -4.33 2.10
C PHE A 79 22.31 -4.91 2.05
N CYS A 80 23.23 -4.25 2.77
CA CYS A 80 24.57 -4.79 2.96
C CYS A 80 24.52 -6.09 3.77
N ILE A 81 25.45 -7.02 3.48
CA ILE A 81 25.61 -8.25 4.25
C ILE A 81 25.89 -7.93 5.71
N GLY A 82 25.12 -8.55 6.63
CA GLY A 82 25.24 -8.36 8.08
C GLY A 82 24.28 -7.35 8.71
N LYS A 83 23.20 -6.97 8.00
CA LYS A 83 22.08 -6.16 8.50
C LYS A 83 20.81 -6.98 8.69
#